data_AF-A0AAW1TK17-F1
#
_entry.id   AF-A0AAW1TK17-F1
#
_cell.length_a   1.000
_cell.length_b   1.000
_cell.length_c   1.000
_cell.angle_alpha   90.00
_cell.angle_beta   90.00
_cell.angle_gamma   90.00
#
_symmetry.space_group_name_H-M   'P 1'
#
loop_
_entity.id
_entity.type
_entity.pdbx_description
1 polymer ?
#
loop_
_entity_poly.entity_id
_entity_poly.type
_entity_poly.pdbx_seq_one_letter_code
_entity_poly.pdbx_strand_id
1 'polypeptide(L)'
;MGIIMMKLTFLFLKYTAVKGSKPFMNFVLARAKNHQYFVDTVLVPIANFQNNLESKLKMWILNKWGAPAKIEVLNREQSVKLATYMIAELTGESIAIYFILSTYWYSRAKALKKEEDEISEIEDLWKKVEELKNLKMKQINSIKELLLTVEAMNLKS
;
A
#
# COMPACT_ATOMS: atom_id res chain seq x y z
N MET A 1 -8.18 13.12 -4.19
CA MET A 1 -6.72 13.14 -3.94
C MET A 1 -6.05 11.76 -4.03
N GLY A 2 -6.65 10.69 -3.49
CA GLY A 2 -6.03 9.35 -3.47
C GLY A 2 -5.73 8.71 -4.83
N ILE A 3 -6.63 8.85 -5.81
CA ILE A 3 -6.45 8.27 -7.16
C ILE A 3 -5.26 8.91 -7.90
N ILE A 4 -5.02 10.21 -7.71
CA ILE A 4 -3.93 10.95 -8.35
C ILE A 4 -2.59 10.52 -7.73
N MET A 5 -2.53 10.40 -6.40
CA MET A 5 -1.34 9.90 -5.70
C MET A 5 -1.01 8.48 -6.12
N MET A 6 -2.01 7.59 -6.19
CA MET A 6 -1.83 6.20 -6.64
C MET A 6 -1.36 6.12 -8.10
N LYS A 7 -1.88 6.97 -8.99
CA LYS A 7 -1.40 7.09 -10.38
C LYS A 7 0.03 7.62 -10.45
N LEU A 8 0.40 8.57 -9.58
CA LEU A 8 1.76 9.09 -9.51
C LEU A 8 2.75 8.05 -8.99
N THR A 9 2.42 7.31 -7.93
CA THR A 9 3.25 6.20 -7.45
C THR A 9 3.37 5.11 -8.51
N PHE A 10 2.28 4.77 -9.21
CA PHE A 10 2.32 3.82 -10.31
C PHE A 10 3.21 4.31 -11.47
N LEU A 11 3.12 5.58 -11.85
CA LEU A 11 3.99 6.19 -12.86
C LEU A 11 5.46 6.21 -12.41
N PHE A 12 5.73 6.48 -11.14
CA PHE A 12 7.08 6.47 -10.57
C PHE A 12 7.66 5.06 -10.55
N LEU A 13 6.89 4.07 -10.12
CA LEU A 13 7.21 2.64 -10.20
C LEU A 13 7.53 2.22 -11.63
N LYS A 14 6.68 2.61 -12.57
CA LYS A 14 6.85 2.27 -13.98
C LYS A 14 8.09 2.96 -14.55
N TYR A 15 8.37 4.19 -14.13
CA TYR A 15 9.59 4.91 -14.51
C TYR A 15 10.85 4.24 -13.94
N THR A 16 10.87 3.89 -12.66
CA THR A 16 12.01 3.21 -12.02
C THR A 16 12.20 1.78 -12.54
N ALA A 17 11.12 1.03 -12.76
CA ALA A 17 11.17 -0.31 -13.33
C ALA A 17 11.60 -0.30 -14.81
N VAL A 18 11.05 0.60 -15.64
CA VAL A 18 11.34 0.62 -17.09
C VAL A 18 12.66 1.31 -17.41
N LYS A 19 13.02 2.40 -16.73
CA LYS A 19 14.30 3.11 -16.98
C LYS A 19 15.44 2.65 -16.08
N GLY A 20 15.15 2.12 -14.89
CA GLY A 20 16.15 1.61 -13.95
C GLY A 20 16.54 0.15 -14.16
N SER A 21 15.70 -0.68 -14.79
CA SER A 21 16.04 -2.09 -15.06
C SER A 21 17.26 -2.25 -15.96
N LYS A 22 17.40 -1.47 -17.02
CA LYS A 22 18.58 -1.53 -17.92
C LYS A 22 19.91 -1.22 -17.23
N PRO A 23 20.07 -0.10 -16.52
CA PRO A 23 21.31 0.19 -15.79
C PRO A 23 21.53 -0.80 -14.63
N PHE A 24 20.47 -1.28 -13.97
CA PHE A 24 20.58 -2.30 -12.92
C PHE A 24 21.06 -3.65 -13.48
N MET A 25 20.50 -4.11 -14.60
CA MET A 25 20.99 -5.31 -15.30
C MET A 25 22.45 -5.16 -15.70
N ASN A 26 22.85 -4.01 -16.24
CA ASN A 26 24.24 -3.76 -16.61
C ASN A 26 25.17 -3.76 -15.38
N PHE A 27 24.71 -3.25 -14.24
CA PHE A 27 25.44 -3.30 -12.98
C PHE A 27 25.61 -4.74 -12.47
N VAL A 28 24.54 -5.54 -12.48
CA VAL A 28 24.58 -6.95 -12.07
C VAL A 28 25.47 -7.76 -13.03
N LEU A 29 25.40 -7.51 -14.34
CA LEU A 29 26.29 -8.14 -15.33
C LEU A 29 27.76 -7.74 -15.13
N ALA A 30 28.03 -6.47 -14.82
CA ALA A 30 29.39 -6.00 -14.50
C ALA A 30 29.91 -6.64 -13.22
N ARG A 31 29.06 -6.79 -12.20
CA ARG A 31 29.40 -7.47 -10.94
C ARG A 31 29.63 -8.97 -11.14
N ALA A 32 28.82 -9.61 -11.98
CA ALA A 32 28.94 -11.02 -12.35
C ALA A 32 30.27 -11.30 -13.08
N LYS A 33 30.72 -10.39 -13.95
CA LYS A 33 32.05 -10.48 -14.59
C LYS A 33 33.21 -10.37 -13.59
N ASN A 34 33.03 -9.58 -12.53
CA ASN A 34 34.07 -9.34 -11.52
C ASN A 34 34.06 -10.37 -10.37
N HIS A 35 32.97 -11.13 -10.19
CA HIS A 35 32.86 -12.16 -9.15
C HIS A 35 32.29 -13.47 -9.70
N GLN A 36 33.20 -14.37 -10.09
CA GLN A 36 32.85 -15.74 -10.51
C GLN A 36 32.07 -16.51 -9.42
N TYR A 37 32.41 -16.30 -8.14
CA TYR A 37 31.73 -16.95 -7.02
C TYR A 37 30.25 -16.56 -6.91
N PHE A 38 29.93 -15.30 -7.20
CA PHE A 38 28.54 -14.83 -7.23
C PHE A 38 27.75 -15.45 -8.38
N VAL A 39 28.40 -15.63 -9.54
CA VAL A 39 27.81 -16.31 -10.69
C VAL A 39 27.49 -17.77 -10.34
N ASP A 40 28.44 -18.49 -9.79
CA ASP A 40 28.32 -19.94 -9.60
C ASP A 40 27.43 -20.31 -8.41
N THR A 41 27.36 -19.44 -7.40
CA THR A 41 26.59 -19.71 -6.17
C THR A 41 25.16 -19.16 -6.23
N VAL A 42 24.93 -18.07 -6.97
CA VAL A 42 23.62 -17.39 -6.97
C VAL A 42 22.98 -17.44 -8.36
N LEU A 43 23.66 -16.95 -9.40
CA LEU A 43 23.04 -16.80 -10.72
C LEU A 43 22.80 -18.15 -11.43
N VAL A 44 23.79 -19.03 -11.47
CA VAL A 44 23.68 -20.34 -12.13
C VAL A 44 22.64 -21.24 -11.45
N PRO A 45 22.56 -21.34 -10.12
CA PRO A 45 21.52 -22.12 -9.45
C PRO A 45 20.11 -21.58 -9.70
N ILE A 46 19.92 -20.25 -9.71
CA ILE A 46 18.63 -19.62 -10.01
C ILE A 46 18.19 -19.94 -11.44
N ALA A 47 19.10 -19.83 -12.41
CA ALA A 47 18.80 -20.17 -13.80
C ALA A 47 18.48 -21.65 -13.99
N ASN A 48 19.25 -22.54 -13.36
CA ASN A 48 19.02 -23.97 -13.42
C ASN A 48 17.70 -24.37 -12.76
N PHE A 49 17.31 -23.69 -11.67
CA PHE A 49 16.02 -23.92 -11.03
C PHE A 49 14.85 -23.61 -11.96
N GLN A 50 14.88 -22.45 -12.62
CA GLN A 50 13.82 -22.06 -13.57
C GLN A 50 13.79 -23.00 -14.78
N ASN A 51 14.95 -23.38 -15.32
CA ASN A 51 15.01 -24.35 -16.41
C ASN A 51 14.48 -25.73 -15.99
N ASN A 52 14.78 -26.18 -14.77
CA ASN A 52 14.28 -27.44 -14.24
C ASN A 52 12.75 -27.41 -14.06
N LEU A 53 12.20 -26.30 -13.58
CA LEU A 53 10.75 -26.11 -13.48
C LEU A 53 10.11 -26.11 -14.86
N GLU A 54 10.66 -25.33 -15.80
CA GLU A 54 10.15 -25.23 -17.16
C GLU A 54 10.23 -26.57 -17.89
N SER A 55 11.33 -27.29 -17.76
CA SER A 55 11.52 -28.62 -18.34
C SER A 55 10.53 -29.62 -17.75
N LYS A 56 10.31 -29.62 -16.43
CA LYS A 56 9.31 -30.49 -15.77
C LYS A 56 7.88 -30.15 -16.20
N LEU A 57 7.55 -28.87 -16.31
CA LEU A 57 6.24 -28.40 -16.80
C LEU A 57 6.02 -28.80 -18.26
N LYS A 58 6.99 -28.53 -19.14
CA LYS A 58 6.93 -28.92 -20.56
C LYS A 58 6.84 -30.43 -20.72
N MET A 59 7.62 -31.20 -19.97
CA MET A 59 7.51 -32.65 -19.95
C MET A 59 6.13 -33.09 -19.44
N TRP A 60 5.60 -32.49 -18.38
CA TRP A 60 4.27 -32.85 -17.87
C TRP A 60 3.17 -32.58 -18.90
N ILE A 61 3.19 -31.42 -19.57
CA ILE A 61 2.24 -31.05 -20.62
C ILE A 61 2.38 -31.95 -21.85
N LEU A 62 3.60 -32.16 -22.34
CA LEU A 62 3.86 -32.90 -23.57
C LEU A 62 3.75 -34.42 -23.39
N ASN A 63 4.07 -34.95 -22.20
CA ASN A 63 3.89 -36.37 -21.87
C ASN A 63 2.41 -36.73 -21.66
N LYS A 64 1.56 -35.75 -21.31
CA LYS A 64 0.10 -35.89 -21.38
C LYS A 64 -0.42 -35.96 -22.83
N TRP A 65 0.33 -35.43 -23.80
CA TRP A 65 -0.04 -35.33 -25.21
C TRP A 65 0.83 -36.19 -26.15
N GLY A 66 1.69 -37.05 -25.60
CA GLY A 66 2.43 -38.10 -26.31
C GLY A 66 3.66 -37.65 -27.13
N ALA A 67 4.13 -36.39 -27.02
CA ALA A 67 5.24 -35.90 -27.83
C ALA A 67 6.57 -35.87 -27.05
N PRO A 68 7.70 -36.34 -27.62
CA PRO A 68 9.01 -36.26 -26.98
C PRO A 68 9.50 -34.82 -26.93
N ALA A 69 9.73 -34.30 -25.72
CA ALA A 69 10.30 -32.97 -25.52
C ALA A 69 11.83 -33.03 -25.55
N LYS A 70 12.46 -32.39 -26.53
CA LYS A 70 13.92 -32.18 -26.53
C LYS A 70 14.24 -31.03 -25.58
N ILE A 71 14.90 -31.34 -24.47
CA ILE A 71 15.26 -30.36 -23.44
C ILE A 71 16.60 -29.72 -23.85
N GLU A 72 16.59 -28.41 -24.10
CA GLU A 72 17.83 -27.66 -24.32
C GLU A 72 18.51 -27.38 -22.99
N VAL A 73 19.77 -27.79 -22.88
CA VAL A 73 20.62 -27.49 -21.72
C VAL A 73 21.15 -26.07 -21.90
N LEU A 74 20.91 -25.19 -20.93
CA LEU A 74 21.42 -23.82 -21.01
C LEU A 74 22.94 -23.77 -21.01
N ASN A 75 23.50 -22.99 -21.94
CA ASN A 75 24.90 -22.59 -21.87
C ASN A 75 25.10 -21.58 -20.72
N ARG A 76 26.27 -21.59 -20.06
CA ARG A 76 26.59 -20.77 -18.88
C ARG A 76 26.28 -19.29 -19.06
N GLU A 77 26.55 -18.73 -20.24
CA GLU A 77 26.25 -17.33 -20.55
C GLU A 77 24.75 -17.02 -20.63
N GLN A 78 23.95 -17.96 -21.12
CA GLN A 78 22.49 -17.82 -21.19
C GLN A 78 21.89 -17.89 -19.79
N SER A 79 22.37 -18.81 -18.95
CA SER A 79 21.98 -18.93 -17.53
C SER A 79 22.22 -17.62 -16.76
N VAL A 80 23.39 -17.00 -16.96
CA VAL A 80 23.73 -15.72 -16.30
C VAL A 80 22.81 -14.59 -16.76
N LYS A 81 22.52 -14.48 -18.05
CA LYS A 81 21.60 -13.47 -18.59
C LYS A 81 20.19 -13.64 -18.03
N LEU A 82 19.69 -14.88 -18.03
CA LEU A 82 18.35 -15.21 -17.55
C LEU A 82 18.20 -14.91 -16.06
N ALA A 83 19.13 -15.39 -15.23
CA ALA A 83 19.09 -15.10 -13.80
C ALA A 83 19.22 -13.61 -13.49
N THR A 84 20.02 -12.87 -14.27
CA THR A 84 20.15 -11.42 -14.08
C THR A 84 18.84 -10.69 -14.38
N TYR A 85 18.12 -11.08 -15.43
CA TYR A 85 16.80 -10.52 -15.76
C TYR A 85 15.79 -10.82 -14.64
N MET A 86 15.74 -12.06 -14.16
CA MET A 86 14.83 -12.47 -13.08
C MET A 86 15.07 -11.72 -11.77
N ILE A 87 16.34 -11.53 -11.39
CA ILE A 87 16.67 -10.75 -10.18
C ILE A 87 16.26 -9.29 -10.36
N ALA A 88 16.45 -8.71 -11.54
CA ALA A 88 16.05 -7.34 -11.82
C ALA A 88 14.53 -7.16 -11.74
N GLU A 89 13.77 -8.10 -12.29
CA GLU A 89 12.30 -8.12 -12.24
C GLU A 89 11.80 -8.27 -10.80
N LEU A 90 12.29 -9.28 -10.06
CA LEU A 90 11.91 -9.51 -8.67
C LEU A 90 12.27 -8.33 -7.75
N THR A 91 13.43 -7.70 -7.98
CA THR A 91 13.84 -6.51 -7.21
C THR A 91 12.94 -5.31 -7.54
N GLY A 92 12.59 -5.13 -8.81
CA GLY A 92 11.65 -4.07 -9.21
C GLY A 92 10.25 -4.27 -8.61
N GLU A 93 9.74 -5.50 -8.66
CA GLU A 93 8.43 -5.86 -8.12
C GLU A 93 8.36 -5.78 -6.59
N SER A 94 9.42 -6.16 -5.88
CA SER A 94 9.46 -6.03 -4.42
C SER A 94 9.46 -4.57 -3.96
N ILE A 95 10.22 -3.69 -4.63
CA ILE A 95 10.20 -2.23 -4.36
C ILE A 95 8.81 -1.66 -4.65
N ALA A 96 8.19 -2.10 -5.75
CA ALA A 96 6.84 -1.73 -6.11
C ALA A 96 5.81 -2.04 -5.02
N ILE A 97 5.80 -3.29 -4.57
CA ILE A 97 4.91 -3.77 -3.50
C ILE A 97 5.17 -3.00 -2.21
N TYR A 98 6.43 -2.78 -1.84
CA TYR A 98 6.79 -2.02 -0.66
C TYR A 98 6.20 -0.60 -0.66
N PHE A 99 6.33 0.13 -1.77
CA PHE A 99 5.76 1.47 -1.91
C PHE A 99 4.24 1.46 -1.82
N ILE A 100 3.57 0.53 -2.51
CA ILE A 100 2.11 0.42 -2.47
C ILE A 100 1.63 0.18 -1.03
N LEU A 101 2.23 -0.78 -0.33
CA LEU A 101 1.90 -1.08 1.06
C LEU A 101 2.13 0.15 1.96
N SER A 102 3.28 0.80 1.85
CA SER A 102 3.59 2.01 2.64
C SER A 102 2.56 3.12 2.43
N THR A 103 2.17 3.40 1.18
CA THR A 103 1.14 4.41 0.90
C THR A 103 -0.23 4.02 1.44
N TYR A 104 -0.57 2.73 1.42
CA TYR A 104 -1.80 2.22 1.99
C TYR A 104 -1.84 2.45 3.52
N TRP A 105 -0.76 2.09 4.23
CA TRP A 105 -0.63 2.33 5.67
C TRP A 105 -0.76 3.82 6.02
N TYR A 106 -0.07 4.69 5.29
CA TYR A 106 -0.15 6.14 5.50
C TYR A 106 -1.56 6.69 5.25
N SER A 107 -2.21 6.25 4.17
CA SER A 107 -3.58 6.67 3.84
C SER A 107 -4.59 6.22 4.91
N ARG A 108 -4.42 5.01 5.45
CA ARG A 108 -5.29 4.47 6.50
C ARG A 108 -5.15 5.25 7.81
N ALA A 109 -3.92 5.56 8.22
CA ALA A 109 -3.68 6.36 9.43
C ALA A 109 -4.33 7.75 9.34
N LYS A 110 -4.30 8.38 8.15
CA LYS A 110 -4.95 9.66 7.93
C LYS A 110 -6.48 9.58 7.97
N ALA A 111 -7.06 8.49 7.47
CA ALA A 111 -8.49 8.26 7.54
C ALA A 111 -8.98 8.09 8.98
N LEU A 112 -8.26 7.30 9.79
CA LEU A 112 -8.60 7.09 11.21
C LEU A 112 -8.57 8.40 12.01
N LYS A 113 -7.53 9.23 11.82
CA LYS A 113 -7.48 10.54 12.47
C LYS A 113 -8.66 11.44 12.09
N LYS A 114 -9.07 11.41 10.82
CA LYS A 114 -10.21 12.20 10.35
C LYS A 114 -11.53 11.74 11.00
N GLU A 115 -11.71 10.43 11.15
CA GLU A 115 -12.87 9.88 11.85
C GLU A 115 -12.86 10.26 13.34
N GLU A 116 -11.70 10.23 14.01
CA GLU A 116 -11.55 10.70 15.40
C GLU A 116 -11.89 12.19 15.54
N ASP A 117 -11.39 13.03 14.63
CA ASP A 117 -11.67 14.48 14.62
C ASP A 117 -13.18 14.74 14.42
N GLU A 118 -13.83 14.02 13.49
CA GLU A 118 -15.28 14.13 13.24
C GLU A 118 -16.12 13.73 14.47
N ILE A 119 -15.73 12.67 15.17
CA ILE A 119 -16.40 12.25 16.41
C ILE A 119 -16.24 13.31 17.49
N SER A 120 -15.04 13.87 17.67
CA SER A 120 -14.79 14.95 18.62
C SER A 120 -15.63 16.19 18.33
N GLU A 121 -15.79 16.57 17.06
CA GLU A 121 -16.65 17.69 16.67
C GLU A 121 -18.12 17.44 17.03
N ILE A 122 -18.61 16.21 16.80
CA ILE A 122 -19.97 15.82 17.17
C ILE A 122 -20.18 15.88 18.68
N GLU A 123 -19.24 15.39 19.48
CA GLU A 123 -19.31 15.46 20.95
C GLU A 123 -19.35 16.91 21.46
N ASP A 124 -18.55 17.80 20.87
CA ASP A 124 -18.55 19.21 21.25
C ASP A 124 -19.84 19.93 20.83
N LEU A 125 -20.43 19.55 19.69
CA LEU A 125 -21.77 20.03 19.32
C LEU A 125 -22.83 19.56 20.32
N TRP A 126 -22.77 18.30 20.77
CA TRP A 126 -23.69 17.79 21.80
C TRP A 126 -23.57 18.54 23.13
N LYS A 127 -22.34 18.81 23.60
CA LYS A 127 -22.11 19.62 24.80
C LYS A 127 -22.73 21.02 24.65
N LYS A 128 -22.52 21.68 23.52
CA LYS A 128 -23.11 23.01 23.25
C LYS A 128 -24.64 22.97 23.25
N VAL A 129 -25.24 21.92 22.67
CA VAL A 129 -26.71 21.73 22.70
C VAL A 129 -27.22 21.57 24.13
N GLU A 130 -26.52 20.80 24.95
CA GLU A 130 -26.88 20.59 26.35
C GLU A 130 -26.73 21.86 27.20
N GLU A 131 -25.66 22.63 27.00
CA GLU A 131 -25.49 23.94 27.62
C GLU A 131 -26.62 24.91 27.24
N LEU A 132 -26.97 24.97 25.95
CA LEU A 132 -28.08 25.81 25.47
C LEU A 132 -29.42 25.38 26.09
N LYS A 133 -29.67 24.07 26.21
CA LYS A 133 -30.86 23.54 26.89
C LYS A 133 -30.90 23.97 28.36
N ASN A 134 -29.78 23.89 29.07
CA ASN A 134 -29.67 24.30 30.46
C ASN A 134 -29.87 25.80 30.65
N LEU A 135 -29.29 26.63 29.77
CA LEU A 135 -29.50 28.07 29.75
C LEU A 135 -30.98 28.42 29.50
N LYS A 136 -31.62 27.76 28.54
CA LYS A 136 -33.05 27.94 28.26
C LYS A 136 -33.91 27.56 29.46
N MET A 137 -33.61 26.47 30.14
CA MET A 137 -34.33 26.06 31.36
C MET A 137 -34.18 27.09 32.49
N LYS A 138 -32.97 27.63 32.70
CA LYS A 138 -32.74 28.71 33.66
C LYS A 138 -33.56 29.95 33.32
N GLN A 139 -33.56 30.37 32.06
CA GLN A 139 -34.35 31.51 31.59
C GLN A 139 -35.86 31.31 31.83
N ILE A 140 -36.39 30.12 31.52
CA ILE A 140 -37.81 29.80 31.76
C ILE A 140 -38.14 29.89 33.26
N ASN A 141 -37.28 29.38 34.14
CA ASN A 141 -37.49 29.45 35.58
C ASN A 141 -37.48 30.90 36.09
N SER A 142 -36.51 31.71 35.65
CA SER A 142 -36.47 33.14 36.02
C SER A 142 -37.71 33.90 35.55
N ILE A 143 -38.23 33.60 34.35
CA ILE A 143 -39.48 34.20 33.86
C ILE A 143 -40.67 33.81 34.74
N LYS A 144 -40.76 32.54 35.14
CA LYS A 144 -41.83 32.07 36.06
C LYS A 144 -41.76 32.76 37.41
N GLU A 145 -40.57 32.88 37.99
CA GLU A 145 -40.38 33.58 39.27
C GLU A 145 -40.79 35.05 39.17
N LEU A 146 -40.39 35.74 38.11
CA LEU A 146 -40.79 37.13 37.88
C LEU A 146 -42.32 37.29 37.76
N LEU A 147 -42.99 36.40 37.00
CA LEU A 147 -44.45 36.42 36.88
C LEU A 147 -45.14 36.24 38.24
N LEU A 148 -44.68 35.30 39.07
CA LEU A 148 -45.22 35.09 40.41
C LEU A 148 -45.04 36.34 41.31
N THR A 149 -43.89 37.01 41.23
CA THR A 149 -43.68 38.26 41.99
C THR A 149 -44.59 39.40 41.55
N VAL A 150 -44.86 39.51 40.24
CA VAL A 150 -45.78 40.52 39.70
C VAL A 150 -47.22 40.26 40.14
N GLU A 151 -47.69 39.01 40.07
CA GLU A 151 -49.02 38.64 40.58
C GLU A 151 -49.17 38.92 42.08
N ALA A 152 -48.15 38.60 42.88
CA ALA A 152 -48.15 38.89 44.31
C ALA A 152 -48.17 40.40 44.62
N MET A 153 -47.56 41.23 43.77
CA MET A 153 -47.62 42.69 43.89
C MET A 153 -49.00 43.25 43.51
N ASN A 154 -49.64 42.71 42.47
CA ASN A 154 -51.00 43.11 42.08
C ASN A 154 -52.07 42.75 43.11
N LEU A 155 -51.90 41.68 43.89
CA LEU A 155 -52.84 41.29 44.96
C LEU A 155 -52.71 42.14 46.24
N LYS A 156 -51.65 42.95 46.37
CA LYS A 156 -51.42 43.87 47.49
C LYS A 156 -51.86 45.31 47.20
N SER A 157 -52.20 45.61 45.94
CA SER A 157 -52.79 46.87 45.47
C SER A 157 -54.31 46.84 45.60
#